data_AF-A0A1A8X6D9-F1
#
_entry.id   AF-A0A1A8X6D9-F1
#
_cell.length_a   1.000
_cell.length_b   1.000
_cell.length_c   1.000
_cell.angle_alpha   90.00
_cell.angle_beta   90.00
_cell.angle_gamma   90.00
#
_symmetry.space_group_name_H-M   'P 1'
#
loop_
_entity.id
_entity.type
_entity.pdbx_description
1 polymer ?
#
loop_
_entity_poly.entity_id
_entity_poly.type
_entity_poly.pdbx_seq_one_letter_code
_entity_poly.pdbx_strand_id
1 'polypeptide(L)'
;MTITLNELPSKKFGNIWNKEICYDEVKNIITHEKGTADAFKWVANFRKEFKINLEKHQVNIKDNTLEKRCRDLYYIIYDILYQLKNLKHYEDSTYNTIKETIKVFIRSAFINVRYASCLPDSINEADYENANVKDKKYIDDLGEDITYVENNIKKINSSNECNEIKVYLEEEFNKRNQTYNLNTELYAKILEYYKKNNFDSLKDIIAQIKCTTGGNVEEREPLDNPENQVDSFPLHNLIVPVLSILGFLLIIFFLYKATPFRSWFDRKIRKKIIFSNNAYDEVSHKILEESCEYPQTNSYNGEYNVLYNSVAEN
;
A
#
# COMPACT_ATOMS: atom_id res chain seq x y z
N MET A 1 -18.47 -15.55 -7.47
CA MET A 1 -17.29 -14.69 -7.26
C MET A 1 -17.12 -14.53 -5.77
N THR A 2 -16.01 -15.01 -5.22
CA THR A 2 -15.75 -15.08 -3.78
C THR A 2 -15.01 -13.83 -3.35
N ILE A 3 -15.45 -13.19 -2.26
CA ILE A 3 -14.79 -11.99 -1.72
C ILE A 3 -13.64 -12.42 -0.82
N THR A 4 -12.44 -11.97 -1.14
CA THR A 4 -11.22 -12.23 -0.35
C THR A 4 -10.81 -10.99 0.44
N LEU A 5 -9.89 -11.13 1.40
CA LEU A 5 -9.34 -10.00 2.15
C LEU A 5 -8.76 -8.91 1.23
N ASN A 6 -8.11 -9.30 0.14
CA ASN A 6 -7.53 -8.38 -0.84
C ASN A 6 -8.57 -7.61 -1.69
N GLU A 7 -9.84 -7.99 -1.63
CA GLU A 7 -10.92 -7.25 -2.28
C GLU A 7 -11.49 -6.12 -1.41
N LEU A 8 -11.06 -6.03 -0.14
CA LEU A 8 -11.34 -4.84 0.68
C LEU A 8 -10.69 -3.61 0.02
N PRO A 9 -11.42 -2.50 -0.15
CA PRO A 9 -10.93 -1.32 -0.86
C PRO A 9 -9.57 -0.80 -0.37
N SER A 10 -9.35 -0.73 0.95
CA SER A 10 -8.08 -0.24 1.51
C SER A 10 -6.89 -1.12 1.13
N LYS A 11 -7.11 -2.43 0.96
CA LYS A 11 -6.10 -3.40 0.50
C LYS A 11 -5.90 -3.31 -1.01
N LYS A 12 -7.01 -3.33 -1.74
CA LYS A 12 -7.05 -3.33 -3.20
C LYS A 12 -6.36 -2.10 -3.79
N PHE A 13 -6.57 -0.95 -3.16
CA PHE A 13 -6.09 0.33 -3.65
C PHE A 13 -5.02 0.97 -2.77
N GLY A 14 -4.56 0.30 -1.71
CA GLY A 14 -3.66 0.89 -0.71
C GLY A 14 -2.33 1.41 -1.26
N ASN A 15 -1.88 0.85 -2.38
CA ASN A 15 -0.63 1.23 -3.06
C ASN A 15 -0.87 1.91 -4.42
N ILE A 16 -2.10 2.33 -4.72
CA ILE A 16 -2.46 2.85 -6.06
C ILE A 16 -1.61 4.05 -6.49
N TRP A 17 -1.08 4.82 -5.55
CA TRP A 17 -0.31 6.03 -5.81
C TRP A 17 1.21 5.83 -5.74
N ASN A 18 1.71 4.69 -5.28
CA ASN A 18 3.13 4.55 -4.91
C ASN A 18 4.05 4.80 -6.11
N LYS A 19 3.63 4.39 -7.31
CA LYS A 19 4.41 4.58 -8.53
C LYS A 19 4.37 6.03 -9.00
N GLU A 20 3.18 6.63 -9.01
CA GLU A 20 2.89 8.00 -9.43
C GLU A 20 3.70 8.99 -8.60
N ILE A 21 3.80 8.74 -7.30
CA ILE A 21 4.45 9.67 -6.37
C ILE A 21 5.92 9.33 -6.11
N CYS A 22 6.46 8.30 -6.76
CA CYS A 22 7.82 7.83 -6.52
C CYS A 22 8.05 7.52 -5.02
N TYR A 23 7.11 6.78 -4.41
CA TYR A 23 7.05 6.61 -2.95
C TYR A 23 8.32 6.01 -2.35
N ASP A 24 8.91 5.00 -3.00
CA ASP A 24 10.13 4.36 -2.51
C ASP A 24 11.34 5.30 -2.53
N GLU A 25 11.40 6.20 -3.50
CA GLU A 25 12.45 7.22 -3.60
C GLU A 25 12.37 8.19 -2.42
N VAL A 26 11.21 8.79 -2.17
CA VAL A 26 11.05 9.72 -1.05
C VAL A 26 11.12 9.05 0.32
N LYS A 27 10.64 7.82 0.43
CA LYS A 27 10.82 7.01 1.63
C LYS A 27 12.31 6.78 1.90
N ASN A 28 13.12 6.52 0.88
CA ASN A 28 14.57 6.38 1.03
C ASN A 28 15.21 7.70 1.50
N ILE A 29 14.77 8.85 0.97
CA ILE A 29 15.23 10.18 1.38
C ILE A 29 14.93 10.41 2.86
N ILE A 30 13.68 10.18 3.28
CA ILE A 30 13.24 10.36 4.67
C ILE A 30 14.00 9.40 5.60
N THR A 31 14.08 8.12 5.25
CA THR A 31 14.69 7.07 6.11
C THR A 31 16.18 7.31 6.36
N HIS A 32 16.90 7.84 5.37
CA HIS A 32 18.35 8.08 5.46
C HIS A 32 18.68 9.55 5.66
N GLU A 33 17.70 10.38 6.02
CA GLU A 33 17.85 11.82 6.28
C GLU A 33 18.63 12.56 5.17
N LYS A 34 18.37 12.20 3.91
CA LYS A 34 19.10 12.75 2.76
C LYS A 34 18.85 14.25 2.59
N GLY A 35 19.81 14.92 1.97
CA GLY A 35 19.80 16.37 1.78
C GLY A 35 18.71 16.85 0.82
N THR A 36 18.56 18.17 0.74
CA THR A 36 17.54 18.85 -0.07
C THR A 36 17.68 18.58 -1.57
N ALA A 37 18.90 18.36 -2.06
CA ALA A 37 19.17 17.99 -3.45
C ALA A 37 18.44 16.69 -3.86
N ASP A 38 18.42 15.69 -2.97
CA ASP A 38 17.69 14.45 -3.23
C ASP A 38 16.18 14.67 -3.27
N ALA A 39 15.62 15.51 -2.37
CA ALA A 39 14.20 15.84 -2.43
C ALA A 39 13.82 16.60 -3.71
N PHE A 40 14.67 17.51 -4.19
CA PHE A 40 14.42 18.17 -5.47
C PHE A 40 14.52 17.20 -6.66
N LYS A 41 15.42 16.20 -6.60
CA LYS A 41 15.46 15.09 -7.57
C LYS A 41 14.14 14.31 -7.53
N TRP A 42 13.66 13.95 -6.35
CA TRP A 42 12.37 13.30 -6.17
C TRP A 42 11.21 14.14 -6.72
N VAL A 43 11.16 15.44 -6.46
CA VAL A 43 10.12 16.33 -7.01
C VAL A 43 10.15 16.33 -8.54
N ALA A 44 11.31 16.29 -9.17
CA ALA A 44 11.42 16.18 -10.62
C ALA A 44 10.87 14.85 -11.15
N ASN A 45 11.20 13.74 -10.49
CA ASN A 45 10.70 12.41 -10.82
C ASN A 45 9.19 12.28 -10.60
N PHE A 46 8.69 12.76 -9.46
CA PHE A 46 7.27 12.88 -9.14
C PHE A 46 6.52 13.55 -10.29
N ARG A 47 7.00 14.70 -10.78
CA ARG A 47 6.34 15.41 -11.89
C ARG A 47 6.29 14.58 -13.17
N LYS A 48 7.36 13.85 -13.49
CA LYS A 48 7.40 12.98 -14.67
C LYS A 48 6.42 11.82 -14.53
N GLU A 49 6.52 11.07 -13.45
CA GLU A 49 5.77 9.82 -13.26
C GLU A 49 4.30 10.04 -12.93
N PHE A 50 3.97 11.06 -12.13
CA PHE A 50 2.59 11.32 -11.71
C PHE A 50 1.70 11.57 -12.93
N LYS A 51 2.13 12.41 -13.88
CA LYS A 51 1.36 12.67 -15.09
C LYS A 51 1.19 11.41 -15.95
N ILE A 52 2.30 10.69 -16.22
CA ILE A 52 2.31 9.52 -17.08
C ILE A 52 1.41 8.41 -16.53
N ASN A 53 1.47 8.17 -15.22
CA ASN A 53 0.77 7.06 -14.61
C ASN A 53 -0.68 7.42 -14.22
N LEU A 54 -1.00 8.70 -13.97
CA LEU A 54 -2.38 9.16 -13.79
C LEU A 54 -3.25 8.89 -15.03
N GLU A 55 -2.73 9.15 -16.23
CA GLU A 55 -3.43 8.85 -17.49
C GLU A 55 -3.72 7.34 -17.64
N LYS A 56 -2.78 6.48 -17.21
CA LYS A 56 -2.95 5.02 -17.25
C LYS A 56 -4.01 4.53 -16.25
N HIS A 57 -4.08 5.15 -15.07
CA HIS A 57 -5.01 4.76 -14.01
C HIS A 57 -6.41 5.37 -14.15
N GLN A 58 -6.66 6.18 -15.18
CA GLN A 58 -7.96 6.80 -15.42
C GLN A 58 -9.11 5.78 -15.45
N VAL A 59 -8.85 4.56 -15.93
CA VAL A 59 -9.84 3.47 -15.99
C VAL A 59 -10.14 2.86 -14.61
N ASN A 60 -9.14 2.85 -13.71
CA ASN A 60 -9.22 2.20 -12.40
C ASN A 60 -9.82 3.13 -11.33
N ILE A 61 -9.70 4.44 -11.48
CA ILE A 61 -10.15 5.46 -10.51
C ILE A 61 -11.61 5.93 -10.79
N LYS A 62 -12.42 5.15 -11.53
CA LYS A 62 -13.79 5.54 -11.92
C LYS A 62 -14.70 5.99 -10.75
N ASP A 63 -15.73 6.76 -11.11
CA ASP A 63 -16.53 7.72 -10.31
C ASP A 63 -17.12 7.31 -8.95
N ASN A 64 -16.97 6.06 -8.49
CA ASN A 64 -17.36 5.67 -7.12
C ASN A 64 -16.16 5.48 -6.17
N THR A 65 -14.93 5.65 -6.67
CA THR A 65 -13.72 5.61 -5.85
C THR A 65 -12.89 6.89 -5.95
N LEU A 66 -13.16 7.75 -6.95
CA LEU A 66 -12.37 8.94 -7.25
C LEU A 66 -12.12 9.83 -6.03
N GLU A 67 -13.19 10.24 -5.33
CA GLU A 67 -13.07 11.13 -4.15
C GLU A 67 -12.18 10.52 -3.07
N LYS A 68 -12.39 9.25 -2.74
CA LYS A 68 -11.58 8.52 -1.75
C LYS A 68 -10.14 8.33 -2.23
N ARG A 69 -9.93 7.96 -3.49
CA ARG A 69 -8.57 7.86 -4.08
C ARG A 69 -7.86 9.21 -4.00
N CYS A 70 -8.57 10.32 -4.18
CA CYS A 70 -8.00 11.64 -4.04
C CYS A 70 -7.66 11.97 -2.60
N ARG A 71 -8.54 11.71 -1.62
CA ARG A 71 -8.16 11.83 -0.20
C ARG A 71 -6.92 11.00 0.15
N ASP A 72 -6.83 9.77 -0.35
CA ASP A 72 -5.64 8.91 -0.16
C ASP A 72 -4.36 9.54 -0.68
N LEU A 73 -4.39 10.14 -1.87
CA LEU A 73 -3.23 10.86 -2.41
C LEU A 73 -2.80 11.98 -1.47
N TYR A 74 -3.75 12.81 -1.02
CA TYR A 74 -3.43 13.96 -0.16
C TYR A 74 -2.96 13.51 1.22
N TYR A 75 -3.53 12.45 1.81
CA TYR A 75 -3.00 11.89 3.05
C TYR A 75 -1.54 11.45 2.89
N ILE A 76 -1.21 10.75 1.81
CA ILE A 76 0.16 10.26 1.58
C ILE A 76 1.12 11.44 1.33
N ILE A 77 0.73 12.39 0.49
CA ILE A 77 1.58 13.55 0.15
C ILE A 77 1.85 14.42 1.38
N TYR A 78 0.84 14.69 2.20
CA TYR A 78 1.04 15.52 3.39
C TYR A 78 1.79 14.79 4.51
N ASP A 79 1.64 13.46 4.62
CA ASP A 79 2.49 12.64 5.50
C ASP A 79 3.97 12.73 5.08
N ILE A 80 4.25 12.63 3.78
CA ILE A 80 5.60 12.80 3.22
C ILE A 80 6.14 14.21 3.49
N LEU A 81 5.34 15.24 3.19
CA LEU A 81 5.73 16.64 3.39
C LEU A 81 6.02 16.94 4.86
N TYR A 82 5.19 16.42 5.78
CA TYR A 82 5.41 16.56 7.22
C TYR A 82 6.72 15.88 7.65
N GLN A 83 7.00 14.68 7.16
CA GLN A 83 8.27 13.98 7.44
C GLN A 83 9.48 14.75 6.91
N LEU A 84 9.42 15.25 5.66
CA LEU A 84 10.50 16.08 5.09
C LEU A 84 10.72 17.37 5.88
N LYS A 85 9.65 18.03 6.32
CA LYS A 85 9.74 19.26 7.14
C LYS A 85 10.53 19.04 8.44
N ASN A 86 10.43 17.86 9.02
CA ASN A 86 11.07 17.54 10.30
C ASN A 86 12.53 17.06 10.15
N LEU A 87 13.05 16.95 8.93
CA LEU A 87 14.46 16.64 8.70
C LEU A 87 15.34 17.86 8.98
N LYS A 88 16.50 17.64 9.62
CA LYS A 88 17.41 18.71 10.08
C LYS A 88 17.87 19.69 8.97
N HIS A 89 17.89 19.24 7.72
CA HIS A 89 18.38 19.99 6.57
C HIS A 89 17.29 20.75 5.79
N TYR A 90 16.03 20.71 6.25
CA TYR A 90 14.90 21.29 5.54
C TYR A 90 14.38 22.53 6.26
N GLU A 91 14.94 23.67 5.89
CA GLU A 91 14.42 24.97 6.33
C GLU A 91 13.00 25.20 5.77
N ASP A 92 12.23 26.06 6.44
CA ASP A 92 10.86 26.41 6.03
C ASP A 92 10.78 26.86 4.56
N SER A 93 11.79 27.59 4.07
CA SER A 93 11.88 28.02 2.68
C SER A 93 11.92 26.84 1.69
N THR A 94 12.70 25.80 2.01
CA THR A 94 12.85 24.60 1.18
C THR A 94 11.59 23.76 1.23
N TYR A 95 11.06 23.52 2.44
CA TYR A 95 9.79 22.82 2.64
C TYR A 95 8.66 23.48 1.84
N ASN A 96 8.49 24.80 1.96
CA ASN A 96 7.45 25.54 1.27
C ASN A 96 7.61 25.45 -0.26
N THR A 97 8.85 25.50 -0.77
CA THR A 97 9.12 25.37 -2.20
C THR A 97 8.71 23.99 -2.73
N ILE A 98 9.07 22.92 -2.01
CA ILE A 98 8.69 21.54 -2.36
C ILE A 98 7.17 21.38 -2.34
N LYS A 99 6.53 21.82 -1.25
CA LYS A 99 5.08 21.75 -1.05
C LYS A 99 4.31 22.44 -2.18
N GLU A 100 4.63 23.70 -2.46
CA GLU A 100 3.92 24.46 -3.49
C GLU A 100 4.16 23.88 -4.89
N THR A 101 5.37 23.39 -5.17
CA THR A 101 5.68 22.74 -6.45
C THR A 101 4.81 21.49 -6.66
N ILE A 102 4.71 20.62 -5.66
CA ILE A 102 3.88 19.41 -5.72
C ILE A 102 2.40 19.78 -5.88
N LYS A 103 1.91 20.74 -5.09
CA LYS A 103 0.52 21.20 -5.11
C LYS A 103 0.10 21.73 -6.48
N VAL A 104 0.90 22.64 -7.06
CA VAL A 104 0.66 23.18 -8.41
C VAL A 104 0.65 22.07 -9.45
N PHE A 105 1.55 21.10 -9.32
CA PHE A 105 1.63 19.99 -10.26
C PHE A 105 0.43 19.06 -10.19
N ILE A 106 0.05 18.61 -8.99
CA ILE A 106 -1.14 17.79 -8.75
C ILE A 106 -2.38 18.47 -9.32
N ARG A 107 -2.55 19.77 -9.05
CA ARG A 107 -3.64 20.58 -9.61
C ARG A 107 -3.66 20.52 -11.14
N SER A 108 -2.52 20.81 -11.78
CA SER A 108 -2.42 20.80 -13.24
C SER A 108 -2.74 19.43 -13.84
N ALA A 109 -2.22 18.36 -13.25
CA ALA A 109 -2.45 16.99 -13.69
C ALA A 109 -3.94 16.62 -13.61
N PHE A 110 -4.62 16.92 -12.50
CA PHE A 110 -6.05 16.61 -12.36
C PHE A 110 -6.97 17.45 -13.26
N ILE A 111 -6.62 18.71 -13.54
CA ILE A 111 -7.34 19.53 -14.52
C ILE A 111 -7.30 18.85 -15.90
N ASN A 112 -6.14 18.33 -16.31
CA ASN A 112 -5.97 17.69 -17.62
C ASN A 112 -6.85 16.43 -17.78
N VAL A 113 -7.00 15.63 -16.72
CA VAL A 113 -7.84 14.42 -16.74
C VAL A 113 -9.30 14.66 -16.31
N ARG A 114 -9.68 15.94 -16.07
CA ARG A 114 -11.03 16.38 -15.67
C ARG A 114 -11.53 15.81 -14.34
N TYR A 115 -10.63 15.58 -13.38
CA TYR A 115 -10.97 15.10 -12.04
C TYR A 115 -11.21 16.27 -11.09
N ALA A 116 -12.37 16.92 -11.23
CA ALA A 116 -12.71 18.13 -10.49
C ALA A 116 -12.73 17.92 -8.96
N SER A 117 -13.18 16.76 -8.47
CA SER A 117 -13.24 16.43 -7.04
C SER A 117 -11.87 16.32 -6.36
N CYS A 118 -10.79 16.23 -7.14
CA CYS A 118 -9.42 16.06 -6.66
C CYS A 118 -8.63 17.37 -6.66
N LEU A 119 -9.26 18.46 -7.11
CA LEU A 119 -8.62 19.77 -7.15
C LEU A 119 -8.38 20.28 -5.73
N PRO A 120 -7.26 20.99 -5.49
CA PRO A 120 -6.98 21.57 -4.18
C PRO A 120 -8.10 22.50 -3.67
N ASP A 121 -8.86 23.15 -4.57
CA ASP A 121 -9.96 24.03 -4.16
C ASP A 121 -11.14 23.25 -3.56
N SER A 122 -11.22 21.95 -3.85
CA SER A 122 -12.17 21.00 -3.25
C SER A 122 -11.64 20.35 -1.97
N ILE A 123 -10.41 20.69 -1.57
CA ILE A 123 -9.67 20.03 -0.49
C ILE A 123 -9.24 21.11 0.49
N ASN A 124 -9.81 21.09 1.69
CA ASN A 124 -9.38 21.98 2.75
C ASN A 124 -7.99 21.53 3.24
N GLU A 125 -6.95 22.24 2.81
CA GLU A 125 -5.55 21.94 3.12
C GLU A 125 -5.27 21.81 4.63
N ALA A 126 -5.97 22.58 5.46
CA ALA A 126 -5.91 22.47 6.91
C ALA A 126 -6.30 21.09 7.45
N ASP A 127 -7.10 20.32 6.69
CA ASP A 127 -7.45 18.95 7.05
C ASP A 127 -6.25 17.99 6.94
N TYR A 128 -5.20 18.35 6.20
CA TYR A 128 -4.03 17.51 5.97
C TYR A 128 -2.74 18.04 6.61
N GLU A 129 -2.65 19.33 6.92
CA GLU A 129 -1.49 19.96 7.57
C GLU A 129 -1.39 19.65 9.08
N ASN A 130 -1.39 18.38 9.45
CA ASN A 130 -1.29 17.94 10.84
C ASN A 130 -0.44 16.69 10.97
N ALA A 131 0.18 16.53 12.15
CA ALA A 131 1.02 15.37 12.46
C ALA A 131 0.23 14.04 12.45
N ASN A 132 -1.10 14.09 12.57
CA ASN A 132 -1.98 12.93 12.61
C ASN A 132 -2.66 12.64 11.27
N VAL A 133 -2.15 13.19 10.16
CA VAL A 133 -2.68 12.95 8.81
C VAL A 133 -2.70 11.46 8.46
N LYS A 134 -1.72 10.70 8.97
CA LYS A 134 -1.66 9.24 8.85
C LYS A 134 -2.78 8.53 9.60
N ASP A 135 -3.15 9.01 10.79
CA ASP A 135 -4.26 8.47 11.56
C ASP A 135 -5.60 8.74 10.89
N LYS A 136 -5.75 9.94 10.30
CA LYS A 136 -6.91 10.26 9.46
C LYS A 136 -7.05 9.29 8.30
N LYS A 137 -5.95 8.99 7.62
CA LYS A 137 -5.94 7.98 6.55
C LYS A 137 -6.45 6.63 7.05
N TYR A 138 -5.94 6.15 8.18
CA TYR A 138 -6.35 4.84 8.69
C TYR A 138 -7.83 4.77 9.09
N ILE A 139 -8.38 5.86 9.64
CA ILE A 139 -9.82 5.94 9.94
C ILE A 139 -10.64 6.01 8.66
N ASP A 140 -10.20 6.77 7.66
CA ASP A 140 -10.85 6.85 6.34
C ASP A 140 -10.83 5.48 5.62
N ASP A 141 -9.71 4.75 5.68
CA ASP A 141 -9.57 3.40 5.13
C ASP A 141 -10.51 2.39 5.81
N LEU A 142 -10.61 2.43 7.14
CA LEU A 142 -11.53 1.58 7.89
C LEU A 142 -12.99 1.89 7.56
N GLY A 143 -13.33 3.17 7.43
CA GLY A 143 -14.66 3.60 7.00
C GLY A 143 -15.03 3.04 5.62
N GLU A 144 -14.10 3.12 4.66
CA GLU A 144 -14.28 2.58 3.31
C GLU A 144 -14.49 1.06 3.32
N ASP A 145 -13.64 0.32 4.03
CA ASP A 145 -13.72 -1.14 4.13
C ASP A 145 -15.04 -1.58 4.75
N ILE A 146 -15.49 -0.92 5.81
CA ILE A 146 -16.74 -1.25 6.49
C ILE A 146 -17.96 -0.89 5.64
N THR A 147 -17.94 0.22 4.92
CA THR A 147 -18.99 0.54 3.94
C THR A 147 -19.03 -0.49 2.81
N TYR A 148 -17.88 -0.98 2.35
CA TYR A 148 -17.84 -2.06 1.38
C TYR A 148 -18.45 -3.36 1.95
N VAL A 149 -18.12 -3.69 3.20
CA VAL A 149 -18.64 -4.87 3.90
C VAL A 149 -20.15 -4.81 4.06
N GLU A 150 -20.68 -3.67 4.53
CA GLU A 150 -22.12 -3.44 4.68
C GLU A 150 -22.87 -3.71 3.37
N ASN A 151 -22.34 -3.20 2.25
CA ASN A 151 -22.93 -3.39 0.93
C ASN A 151 -22.78 -4.82 0.38
N ASN A 152 -21.86 -5.62 0.92
CA ASN A 152 -21.54 -6.97 0.43
C ASN A 152 -21.71 -8.06 1.49
N ILE A 153 -22.40 -7.78 2.59
CA ILE A 153 -22.43 -8.64 3.79
C ILE A 153 -22.84 -10.09 3.50
N LYS A 154 -23.82 -10.29 2.61
CA LYS A 154 -24.28 -11.63 2.21
C LYS A 154 -23.17 -12.43 1.51
N LYS A 155 -22.45 -11.81 0.58
CA LYS A 155 -21.35 -12.44 -0.15
C LYS A 155 -20.16 -12.72 0.76
N ILE A 156 -19.87 -11.81 1.68
CA ILE A 156 -18.81 -11.98 2.68
C ILE A 156 -19.14 -13.15 3.59
N ASN A 157 -20.37 -13.22 4.12
CA ASN A 157 -20.77 -14.31 5.02
C ASN A 157 -20.66 -15.70 4.39
N SER A 158 -20.83 -15.79 3.07
CA SER A 158 -20.65 -17.02 2.29
C SER A 158 -19.22 -17.23 1.75
N SER A 159 -18.29 -16.32 2.01
CA SER A 159 -16.90 -16.45 1.60
C SER A 159 -16.14 -17.44 2.48
N ASN A 160 -15.23 -18.21 1.86
CA ASN A 160 -14.26 -19.03 2.59
C ASN A 160 -13.29 -18.18 3.43
N GLU A 161 -13.09 -16.90 3.08
CA GLU A 161 -12.26 -15.95 3.82
C GLU A 161 -13.08 -15.07 4.78
N CYS A 162 -14.35 -15.39 5.05
CA CYS A 162 -15.19 -14.58 5.94
C CYS A 162 -14.55 -14.33 7.32
N ASN A 163 -14.03 -15.39 7.94
CA ASN A 163 -13.40 -15.30 9.27
C ASN A 163 -12.15 -14.42 9.22
N GLU A 164 -11.34 -14.52 8.16
CA GLU A 164 -10.14 -13.71 8.00
C GLU A 164 -10.49 -12.22 7.84
N ILE A 165 -11.50 -11.91 7.02
CA ILE A 165 -12.03 -10.55 6.87
C ILE A 165 -12.54 -10.01 8.21
N LYS A 166 -13.30 -10.83 8.95
CA LYS A 166 -13.84 -10.43 10.26
C LYS A 166 -12.74 -10.09 11.26
N VAL A 167 -11.77 -10.99 11.43
CA VAL A 167 -10.63 -10.79 12.35
C VAL A 167 -9.85 -9.52 11.97
N TYR A 168 -9.56 -9.34 10.68
CA TYR A 168 -8.88 -8.13 10.21
C TYR A 168 -9.63 -6.84 10.58
N LEU A 169 -10.95 -6.79 10.36
CA LEU A 169 -11.76 -5.61 10.65
C LEU A 169 -11.88 -5.35 12.15
N GLU A 170 -12.00 -6.41 12.98
CA GLU A 170 -12.01 -6.28 14.43
C GLU A 170 -10.69 -5.72 14.96
N GLU A 171 -9.55 -6.20 14.44
CA GLU A 171 -8.22 -5.69 14.79
C GLU A 171 -8.03 -4.22 14.39
N GLU A 172 -8.37 -3.86 13.15
CA GLU A 172 -8.26 -2.48 12.69
C GLU A 172 -9.21 -1.56 13.48
N PHE A 173 -10.45 -1.98 13.72
CA PHE A 173 -11.38 -1.24 14.57
C PHE A 173 -10.78 -0.96 15.95
N ASN A 174 -10.24 -1.97 16.63
CA ASN A 174 -9.69 -1.79 17.97
C ASN A 174 -8.51 -0.81 18.00
N LYS A 175 -7.60 -0.89 17.02
CA LYS A 175 -6.48 0.06 16.89
C LYS A 175 -6.97 1.49 16.65
N ARG A 176 -7.96 1.66 15.77
CA ARG A 176 -8.44 2.99 15.37
C ARG A 176 -9.41 3.59 16.40
N ASN A 177 -10.15 2.78 17.15
CA ASN A 177 -11.05 3.26 18.20
C ASN A 177 -10.29 4.05 19.28
N GLN A 178 -9.11 3.56 19.68
CA GLN A 178 -8.25 4.29 20.61
C GLN A 178 -7.85 5.66 20.05
N THR A 179 -7.45 5.69 18.78
CA THR A 179 -7.04 6.92 18.09
C THR A 179 -8.21 7.90 17.94
N TYR A 180 -9.39 7.40 17.56
CA TYR A 180 -10.61 8.18 17.41
C TYR A 180 -11.00 8.88 18.71
N ASN A 181 -10.99 8.15 19.82
CA ASN A 181 -11.39 8.68 21.13
C ASN A 181 -10.42 9.72 21.70
N LEU A 182 -9.18 9.82 21.21
CA LEU A 182 -8.26 10.88 21.58
C LEU A 182 -8.67 12.24 21.02
N ASN A 183 -9.35 12.27 19.86
CA ASN A 183 -9.83 13.50 19.24
C ASN A 183 -11.07 13.27 18.36
N THR A 184 -12.21 13.02 19.01
CA THR A 184 -13.48 12.68 18.36
C THR A 184 -13.90 13.69 17.30
N GLU A 185 -13.81 14.98 17.60
CA GLU A 185 -14.26 16.06 16.69
C GLU A 185 -13.47 16.05 15.37
N LEU A 186 -12.16 15.80 15.44
CA LEU A 186 -11.29 15.78 14.28
C LEU A 186 -11.65 14.65 13.31
N TYR A 187 -11.98 13.48 13.84
CA TYR A 187 -12.22 12.28 13.05
C TYR A 187 -13.69 12.07 12.67
N ALA A 188 -14.63 12.70 13.36
CA ALA A 188 -16.06 12.62 13.04
C ALA A 188 -16.35 13.05 11.58
N LYS A 189 -15.67 14.10 11.09
CA LYS A 189 -15.80 14.57 9.70
C LYS A 189 -15.45 13.51 8.65
N ILE A 190 -14.55 12.57 8.98
CA ILE A 190 -14.17 11.48 8.07
C ILE A 190 -15.32 10.47 7.94
N LEU A 191 -16.04 10.21 9.03
CA LEU A 191 -17.15 9.28 9.07
C LEU A 191 -18.36 9.78 8.25
N GLU A 192 -18.49 11.10 8.09
CA GLU A 192 -19.54 11.72 7.27
C GLU A 192 -19.46 11.28 5.80
N TYR A 193 -18.24 11.07 5.25
CA TYR A 193 -18.07 10.53 3.89
C TYR A 193 -18.77 9.19 3.68
N TYR A 194 -18.92 8.42 4.76
CA TYR A 194 -19.51 7.07 4.76
C TYR A 194 -20.93 7.05 5.32
N LYS A 195 -21.52 8.23 5.59
CA LYS A 195 -22.85 8.39 6.21
C LYS A 195 -22.94 7.63 7.55
N LYS A 196 -21.87 7.69 8.34
CA LYS A 196 -21.77 7.06 9.66
C LYS A 196 -21.86 8.12 10.75
N ASN A 197 -22.67 7.85 11.77
CA ASN A 197 -22.98 8.81 12.82
C ASN A 197 -21.88 8.91 13.87
N ASN A 198 -21.16 7.81 14.11
CA ASN A 198 -20.09 7.71 15.10
C ASN A 198 -19.24 6.47 14.82
N PHE A 199 -18.14 6.34 15.56
CA PHE A 199 -17.24 5.19 15.43
C PHE A 199 -17.91 3.87 15.82
N ASP A 200 -18.82 3.86 16.81
CA ASP A 200 -19.54 2.64 17.21
C ASP A 200 -20.41 2.03 16.10
N SER A 201 -20.94 2.86 15.19
CA SER A 201 -21.69 2.37 14.03
C SER A 201 -20.87 1.45 13.12
N LEU A 202 -19.54 1.59 13.14
CA LEU A 202 -18.62 0.69 12.44
C LEU A 202 -18.58 -0.70 13.10
N LYS A 203 -18.59 -0.74 14.43
CA LYS A 203 -18.62 -1.99 15.22
C LYS A 203 -19.91 -2.77 14.97
N ASP A 204 -21.03 -2.08 14.90
CA ASP A 204 -22.33 -2.70 14.65
C ASP A 204 -22.39 -3.39 13.28
N ILE A 205 -21.68 -2.86 12.28
CA ILE A 205 -21.58 -3.49 10.96
C ILE A 205 -20.66 -4.71 11.02
N ILE A 206 -19.52 -4.62 11.71
CA ILE A 206 -18.61 -5.77 11.91
C ILE A 206 -19.35 -6.93 12.59
N ALA A 207 -20.19 -6.64 13.59
CA ALA A 207 -21.00 -7.64 14.29
C ALA A 207 -22.00 -8.38 13.39
N GLN A 208 -22.36 -7.82 12.22
CA GLN A 208 -23.24 -8.49 11.25
C GLN A 208 -22.52 -9.59 10.45
N ILE A 209 -21.19 -9.66 10.53
CA ILE A 209 -20.40 -10.72 9.91
C ILE A 209 -20.53 -11.99 10.77
N LYS A 210 -21.35 -12.92 10.28
CA LYS A 210 -21.69 -14.18 10.95
C LYS A 210 -20.88 -15.37 10.47
N CYS A 211 -20.34 -15.31 9.25
CA CYS A 211 -19.61 -16.39 8.60
C CYS A 211 -20.36 -17.72 8.62
N THR A 212 -21.16 -17.96 7.59
CA THR A 212 -21.82 -19.25 7.43
C THR A 212 -20.78 -20.29 7.05
N THR A 213 -20.43 -21.20 7.97
CA THR A 213 -19.73 -22.44 7.60
C THR A 213 -20.52 -23.10 6.48
N GLY A 214 -19.89 -23.33 5.33
CA GLY A 214 -20.55 -23.92 4.16
C GLY A 214 -21.32 -25.18 4.54
N GLY A 215 -22.64 -25.11 4.43
CA GLY A 215 -23.56 -26.18 4.81
C GLY A 215 -24.96 -25.85 4.35
N ASN A 216 -25.21 -25.99 3.05
CA ASN A 216 -26.55 -26.35 2.60
C ASN A 216 -26.79 -27.80 3.04
N VAL A 217 -27.42 -27.99 4.20
CA VAL A 217 -28.26 -29.17 4.45
C VAL A 217 -29.54 -28.63 5.05
N GLU A 218 -30.64 -28.99 4.40
CA GLU A 218 -32.01 -28.69 4.75
C GLU A 218 -32.26 -28.75 6.27
N GLU A 219 -33.01 -27.77 6.76
CA GLU A 219 -33.75 -27.86 8.02
C GLU A 219 -34.46 -29.22 8.09
N ARG A 220 -33.94 -30.13 8.91
CA ARG A 220 -34.75 -31.17 9.55
C ARG A 220 -34.81 -30.84 11.03
N GLU A 221 -36.04 -30.78 11.53
CA GLU A 221 -36.43 -30.53 12.91
C GLU A 221 -35.58 -31.33 13.91
N PRO A 222 -35.16 -30.74 15.05
CA PRO A 222 -34.64 -31.50 16.16
C PRO A 222 -35.77 -32.00 17.05
N LEU A 223 -35.91 -33.33 17.14
CA LEU A 223 -36.58 -34.01 18.25
C LEU A 223 -35.67 -33.96 19.48
N ASP A 224 -36.27 -33.59 20.62
CA ASP A 224 -35.70 -33.53 21.97
C ASP A 224 -34.95 -34.81 22.39
N ASN A 225 -33.78 -34.65 23.04
CA ASN A 225 -33.59 -34.80 24.51
C ASN A 225 -32.06 -34.80 24.84
N PRO A 226 -31.60 -34.31 26.01
CA PRO A 226 -30.20 -33.98 26.28
C PRO A 226 -29.46 -35.10 27.03
N GLU A 227 -28.16 -35.23 26.77
CA GLU A 227 -27.25 -35.81 27.77
C GLU A 227 -25.83 -35.24 27.63
N ASN A 228 -25.26 -34.89 28.77
CA ASN A 228 -23.96 -34.25 28.94
C ASN A 228 -22.80 -35.19 28.58
N GLN A 229 -21.78 -34.68 27.89
CA GLN A 229 -20.39 -35.05 28.17
C GLN A 229 -19.40 -34.02 27.60
N VAL A 230 -18.80 -33.27 28.51
CA VAL A 230 -17.50 -32.62 28.33
C VAL A 230 -16.47 -33.74 28.42
N ASP A 231 -15.63 -33.94 27.39
CA ASP A 231 -14.29 -34.50 27.59
C ASP A 231 -13.35 -34.33 26.36
N SER A 232 -12.26 -33.61 26.61
CA SER A 232 -10.91 -33.69 26.00
C SER A 232 -10.71 -33.55 24.47
N PHE A 233 -9.97 -32.51 24.08
CA PHE A 233 -9.27 -32.40 22.79
C PHE A 233 -8.05 -33.35 22.76
N PRO A 234 -7.88 -34.22 21.75
CA PRO A 234 -6.68 -35.04 21.61
C PRO A 234 -5.58 -34.25 20.90
N LEU A 235 -4.56 -33.83 21.67
CA LEU A 235 -3.34 -33.15 21.23
C LEU A 235 -2.47 -33.96 20.23
N HIS A 236 -2.88 -35.16 19.85
CA HIS A 236 -2.09 -36.07 19.01
C HIS A 236 -2.30 -35.93 17.48
N ASN A 237 -3.30 -35.16 17.02
CA ASN A 237 -3.60 -35.04 15.59
C ASN A 237 -2.82 -33.93 14.85
N LEU A 238 -1.96 -33.15 15.53
CA LEU A 238 -1.16 -32.08 14.93
C LEU A 238 0.30 -32.45 14.65
N ILE A 239 0.80 -33.58 15.15
CA ILE A 239 2.22 -33.94 15.04
C ILE A 239 2.54 -34.55 13.66
N VAL A 240 1.57 -35.24 13.04
CA VAL A 240 1.77 -35.98 11.78
C VAL A 240 1.91 -35.07 10.53
N PRO A 241 1.13 -33.99 10.36
CA PRO A 241 1.24 -33.14 9.16
C PRO A 241 2.53 -32.29 9.15
N VAL A 242 2.97 -31.81 10.32
CA VAL A 242 4.10 -30.89 10.46
C VAL A 242 5.43 -31.57 10.16
N LEU A 243 5.61 -32.82 10.60
CA LEU A 243 6.81 -33.63 10.28
C LEU A 243 6.89 -34.00 8.79
N SER A 244 5.75 -34.18 8.12
CA SER A 244 5.69 -34.53 6.69
C SER A 244 6.18 -33.40 5.79
N ILE A 245 5.80 -32.16 6.09
CA ILE A 245 6.19 -30.97 5.29
C ILE A 245 7.69 -30.68 5.43
N LEU A 246 8.25 -30.82 6.63
CA LEU A 246 9.68 -30.66 6.87
C LEU A 246 10.52 -31.70 6.11
N GLY A 247 10.05 -32.95 6.04
CA GLY A 247 10.69 -33.99 5.22
C GLY A 247 10.71 -33.64 3.73
N PHE A 248 9.61 -33.11 3.20
CA PHE A 248 9.51 -32.75 1.78
C PHE A 248 10.44 -31.58 1.40
N LEU A 249 10.55 -30.56 2.28
CA LEU A 249 11.45 -29.42 2.07
C LEU A 249 12.92 -29.82 2.08
N LEU A 250 13.32 -30.75 2.97
CA LEU A 250 14.68 -31.26 3.01
C LEU A 250 15.03 -32.05 1.74
N ILE A 251 14.10 -32.87 1.22
CA ILE A 251 14.31 -33.61 -0.04
C ILE A 251 14.49 -32.64 -1.21
N ILE A 252 13.67 -31.60 -1.33
CA ILE A 252 13.82 -30.58 -2.40
C ILE A 252 15.18 -29.88 -2.27
N PHE A 253 15.61 -29.52 -1.05
CA PHE A 253 16.89 -28.88 -0.81
C PHE A 253 18.08 -29.78 -1.20
N PHE A 254 18.03 -31.06 -0.85
CA PHE A 254 19.04 -32.04 -1.27
C PHE A 254 19.04 -32.27 -2.78
N LEU A 255 17.87 -32.36 -3.42
CA LEU A 255 17.77 -32.46 -4.88
C LEU A 255 18.30 -31.20 -5.60
N TYR A 256 18.07 -30.01 -5.04
CA TYR A 256 18.65 -28.77 -5.58
C TYR A 256 20.18 -28.76 -5.53
N LYS A 257 20.76 -29.35 -4.47
CA LYS A 257 22.22 -29.36 -4.24
C LYS A 257 22.94 -30.52 -4.95
N ALA A 258 22.31 -31.69 -5.08
CA ALA A 258 22.95 -32.92 -5.56
C ALA A 258 22.67 -33.26 -7.04
N THR A 259 21.63 -32.68 -7.66
CA THR A 259 21.24 -32.95 -9.06
C THR A 259 21.66 -31.76 -9.94
N PRO A 260 22.02 -31.94 -11.24
CA PRO A 260 22.46 -30.84 -12.11
C PRO A 260 21.33 -29.86 -12.51
N PHE A 261 20.22 -29.86 -11.76
CA PHE A 261 19.09 -28.95 -11.92
C PHE A 261 19.48 -27.48 -11.70
N ARG A 262 20.43 -27.19 -10.80
CA ARG A 262 20.96 -25.84 -10.58
C ARG A 262 21.53 -25.23 -11.87
N SER A 263 22.39 -25.98 -12.56
CA SER A 263 22.98 -25.59 -13.85
C SER A 263 21.92 -25.41 -14.94
N TRP A 264 20.94 -26.31 -14.99
CA TRP A 264 19.88 -26.26 -15.99
C TRP A 264 18.93 -25.07 -15.79
N PHE A 265 18.57 -24.78 -14.53
CA PHE A 265 17.70 -23.66 -14.15
C PHE A 265 18.38 -22.31 -14.39
N ASP A 266 19.64 -22.17 -13.97
CA ASP A 266 20.45 -20.98 -14.21
C ASP A 266 20.62 -20.71 -15.71
N ARG A 267 20.81 -21.77 -16.51
CA ARG A 267 20.94 -21.65 -17.97
C ARG A 267 19.62 -21.24 -18.64
N LYS A 268 18.46 -21.70 -18.15
CA LYS A 268 17.15 -21.29 -18.67
C LYS A 268 16.83 -19.83 -18.34
N ILE A 269 17.12 -19.39 -17.12
CA ILE A 269 16.92 -17.99 -16.71
C ILE A 269 17.84 -17.07 -17.51
N ARG A 270 19.13 -17.42 -17.62
CA ARG A 270 20.12 -16.60 -18.35
C ARG A 270 19.81 -16.48 -19.84
N LYS A 271 19.29 -17.55 -20.49
CA LYS A 271 18.84 -17.48 -21.89
C LYS A 271 17.62 -16.58 -22.09
N LYS A 272 16.71 -16.49 -21.10
CA LYS A 272 15.54 -15.60 -21.18
C LYS A 272 15.93 -14.12 -21.02
N ILE A 273 16.95 -13.83 -20.21
CA ILE A 273 17.52 -12.49 -20.04
C ILE A 273 18.22 -12.01 -21.33
N ILE A 274 19.04 -12.87 -21.96
CA ILE A 274 19.76 -12.52 -23.20
C ILE A 274 18.81 -12.25 -24.38
N PHE A 275 17.73 -13.04 -24.51
CA PHE A 275 16.75 -12.84 -25.59
C PHE A 275 15.94 -11.54 -25.42
N SER A 276 15.75 -11.09 -24.18
CA SER A 276 15.10 -9.80 -23.89
C SER A 276 16.02 -8.61 -24.23
N ASN A 277 17.32 -8.73 -23.99
CA ASN A 277 18.27 -7.64 -24.24
C ASN A 277 18.49 -7.40 -25.75
N ASN A 278 18.46 -8.44 -26.57
CA ASN A 278 18.64 -8.30 -28.03
C ASN A 278 17.45 -7.65 -28.75
N ALA A 279 16.25 -7.65 -28.17
CA ALA A 279 15.09 -6.97 -28.72
C ALA A 279 15.03 -5.47 -28.37
N TYR A 280 15.82 -5.03 -27.38
CA TYR A 280 15.89 -3.63 -26.95
C TYR A 280 16.95 -2.81 -27.71
N ASP A 281 17.99 -3.45 -28.24
CA ASP A 281 19.13 -2.78 -28.89
C ASP A 281 18.75 -2.03 -30.18
N GLU A 282 17.64 -2.41 -30.84
CA GLU A 282 17.17 -1.75 -32.07
C GLU A 282 16.38 -0.45 -31.79
N VAL A 283 16.02 -0.17 -30.53
CA VAL A 283 15.23 1.02 -30.14
C VAL A 283 16.08 2.06 -29.37
N SER A 284 17.29 1.71 -28.95
CA SER A 284 18.10 2.48 -27.98
C SER A 284 18.87 3.71 -28.50
N HIS A 285 18.58 4.22 -29.70
CA HIS A 285 19.27 5.43 -30.20
C HIS A 285 18.63 6.79 -29.82
N LYS A 286 17.69 6.86 -28.87
CA LYS A 286 17.23 8.15 -28.32
C LYS A 286 16.81 8.09 -26.85
N ILE A 287 17.58 8.82 -26.03
CA ILE A 287 17.23 9.41 -24.73
C ILE A 287 17.31 8.46 -23.52
N LEU A 288 18.21 8.81 -22.59
CA LEU A 288 18.45 8.20 -21.28
C LEU A 288 17.16 8.14 -20.44
N GLU A 289 16.63 6.93 -20.27
CA GLU A 289 15.63 6.59 -19.25
C GLU A 289 16.34 6.31 -17.91
N GLU A 290 16.29 7.27 -16.98
CA GLU A 290 16.31 6.92 -15.55
C GLU A 290 14.85 6.72 -15.13
N SER A 291 14.51 5.46 -14.80
CA SER A 291 13.26 5.06 -14.15
C SER A 291 13.42 5.15 -12.63
N CYS A 292 12.31 5.15 -11.88
CA CYS A 292 12.31 5.14 -10.41
C CYS A 292 12.87 3.86 -9.76
N GLU A 293 13.50 2.97 -10.54
CA GLU A 293 14.18 1.78 -10.00
C GLU A 293 15.61 2.13 -9.61
N TYR A 294 15.89 2.08 -8.31
CA TYR A 294 17.25 2.18 -7.81
C TYR A 294 18.02 0.90 -8.18
N PRO A 295 19.16 0.98 -8.90
CA PRO A 295 20.03 -0.19 -9.03
C PRO A 295 20.65 -0.49 -7.67
N GLN A 296 20.45 -1.71 -7.16
CA GLN A 296 21.19 -2.20 -6.00
C GLN A 296 22.70 -2.22 -6.33
N THR A 297 23.42 -1.18 -5.94
CA THR A 297 24.87 -1.14 -6.00
C THR A 297 25.44 -1.62 -4.67
N ASN A 298 25.96 -2.85 -4.70
CA ASN A 298 26.88 -3.35 -3.69
C ASN A 298 28.06 -2.39 -3.57
N SER A 299 28.36 -1.96 -2.34
CA SER A 299 29.56 -1.21 -1.99
C SER A 299 30.81 -2.01 -2.35
N TYR A 300 31.78 -1.43 -3.07
CA TYR A 300 33.22 -1.62 -2.83
C TYR A 300 34.04 -0.57 -3.59
N ASN A 301 34.78 0.22 -2.81
CA ASN A 301 36.01 0.98 -3.09
C ASN A 301 36.23 1.64 -4.47
N GLY A 302 36.18 2.98 -4.47
CA GLY A 302 36.83 3.83 -5.45
C GLY A 302 37.45 5.04 -4.74
N GLU A 303 38.72 4.91 -4.36
CA GLU A 303 39.56 5.95 -3.79
C GLU A 303 39.84 7.00 -4.88
N TYR A 304 39.28 8.21 -4.77
CA TYR A 304 39.55 9.30 -5.70
C TYR A 304 40.71 10.16 -5.18
N ASN A 305 41.91 9.94 -5.75
CA ASN A 305 43.03 10.87 -5.65
C ASN A 305 42.85 11.98 -6.70
N VAL A 306 42.54 13.21 -6.25
CA VAL A 306 42.53 14.40 -7.11
C VAL A 306 43.85 15.14 -6.94
N LEU A 307 44.65 15.16 -8.01
CA LEU A 307 45.91 15.91 -8.10
C LEU A 307 45.60 17.37 -8.48
N TYR A 308 46.04 18.33 -7.66
CA TYR A 308 46.00 19.76 -8.01
C TYR A 308 47.14 20.08 -8.98
N ASN A 309 46.82 20.72 -10.11
CA ASN A 309 47.81 21.47 -10.90
C ASN A 309 47.49 22.96 -10.81
N SER A 310 48.41 23.71 -10.19
CA SER A 310 48.50 25.17 -10.19
C SER A 310 49.52 25.63 -11.23
N VAL A 311 49.15 26.51 -12.16
CA VAL A 311 50.06 27.40 -12.92
C VAL A 311 49.22 28.62 -13.33
N ALA A 312 49.31 29.75 -12.62
CA ALA A 312 50.32 30.83 -12.68
C ALA A 312 50.01 31.88 -13.75
N GLU A 313 49.89 33.12 -13.26
CA GLU A 313 49.80 34.38 -13.99
C GLU A 313 51.01 34.61 -14.89
N ASN A 314 50.76 35.26 -16.03
CA ASN A 314 51.65 36.26 -16.63
C ASN A 314 50.81 37.21 -17.49
#